data_AF-A0A2E3YIC5-F1
#
_entry.id   AF-A0A2E3YIC5-F1
#
_cell.length_a   1.000
_cell.length_b   1.000
_cell.length_c   1.000
_cell.angle_alpha   90.00
_cell.angle_beta   90.00
_cell.angle_gamma   90.00
#
_symmetry.space_group_name_H-M   'P 1'
#
loop_
_entity.id
_entity.type
_entity.pdbx_description
1 polymer ?
#
loop_
_entity_poly.entity_id
_entity_poly.type
_entity_poly.pdbx_seq_one_letter_code
_entity_poly.pdbx_strand_id
1 'polypeptide(L)' 'MTEWAGVGLLRAAKNGNARNVRLMLTRGFDVNAADETGATALMHSANNGHLESAQALLEAGADAEDRAIG' A
#
# COMPACT_ATOMS: atom_id res chain seq x y z
N MET A 1 -13.42 -12.89 2.58
CA MET A 1 -13.10 -11.63 3.30
C MET A 1 -11.88 -10.98 2.63
N THR A 2 -11.96 -10.60 1.36
CA THR A 2 -10.77 -10.24 0.56
C THR A 2 -10.77 -8.82 0.00
N GLU A 3 -11.87 -8.07 0.09
CA GLU A 3 -11.96 -6.73 -0.51
C GLU A 3 -11.63 -5.59 0.48
N TRP A 4 -12.07 -5.68 1.74
CA TRP A 4 -11.85 -4.61 2.73
C TRP A 4 -10.42 -4.53 3.29
N ALA A 5 -9.66 -5.63 3.20
CA ALA A 5 -8.28 -5.66 3.68
C ALA A 5 -7.38 -4.76 2.81
N GLY A 6 -7.47 -4.87 1.48
CA GLY A 6 -6.72 -4.01 0.56
C GLY A 6 -7.09 -2.53 0.72
N VAL A 7 -8.38 -2.23 0.80
CA VAL A 7 -8.91 -0.86 1.02
C VAL A 7 -8.35 -0.23 2.30
N GLY A 8 -8.15 -1.04 3.35
CA GLY A 8 -7.54 -0.57 4.60
C GLY A 8 -6.10 -0.07 4.43
N LEU A 9 -5.27 -0.84 3.72
CA LEU A 9 -3.87 -0.50 3.47
C LEU A 9 -3.75 0.73 2.54
N LEU A 10 -4.54 0.76 1.47
CA LEU A 10 -4.66 1.89 0.55
C LEU A 10 -4.98 3.20 1.29
N ARG A 11 -5.97 3.16 2.18
CA ARG A 11 -6.40 4.33 2.95
C ARG A 11 -5.36 4.78 3.97
N ALA A 12 -4.65 3.83 4.59
CA ALA A 12 -3.55 4.14 5.50
C ALA A 12 -2.38 4.82 4.76
N ALA A 13 -2.01 4.30 3.59
CA ALA A 13 -0.96 4.86 2.74
C ALA A 13 -1.34 6.23 2.16
N LYS A 14 -2.58 6.40 1.70
CA LYS A 14 -3.13 7.68 1.22
C LYS A 14 -3.14 8.77 2.29
N ASN A 15 -3.36 8.40 3.55
CA ASN A 15 -3.33 9.33 4.68
C ASN A 15 -1.91 9.54 5.26
N GLY A 16 -0.89 8.89 4.71
CA GLY A 16 0.49 8.96 5.23
C GLY A 16 0.67 8.29 6.59
N ASN A 17 -0.25 7.41 7.00
CA ASN A 17 -0.20 6.76 8.30
C ASN A 17 0.71 5.52 8.27
N ALA A 18 2.02 5.77 8.26
CA ALA A 18 3.04 4.72 8.19
C ALA A 18 2.93 3.70 9.34
N ARG A 19 2.46 4.12 10.52
CA ARG A 19 2.25 3.21 11.66
C ARG A 19 1.16 2.17 11.37
N ASN A 20 0.04 2.60 10.81
CA ASN A 20 -1.03 1.68 10.42
C ASN A 20 -0.61 0.79 9.25
N VAL A 21 0.12 1.34 8.28
CA VAL A 21 0.71 0.56 7.17
C VAL A 21 1.54 -0.60 7.73
N ARG A 22 2.53 -0.33 8.60
CA ARG A 22 3.36 -1.38 9.22
C ARG A 22 2.55 -2.40 10.03
N LEU A 23 1.55 -1.94 10.78
CA LEU A 23 0.70 -2.83 11.57
C LEU A 23 -0.12 -3.77 10.69
N MET A 24 -0.69 -3.28 9.59
CA MET A 24 -1.45 -4.09 8.63
C MET A 24 -0.55 -5.10 7.93
N LEU A 25 0.64 -4.69 7.50
CA LEU A 25 1.62 -5.58 6.89
C LEU A 25 2.05 -6.71 7.85
N THR A 26 2.26 -6.38 9.12
CA THR A 26 2.54 -7.39 10.17
C THR A 26 1.39 -8.37 10.38
N ARG A 27 0.15 -7.98 10.07
CA ARG A 27 -1.04 -8.85 10.13
C ARG A 27 -1.24 -9.70 8.87
N GLY A 28 -0.29 -9.67 7.93
CA GLY A 28 -0.36 -10.44 6.68
C GLY A 28 -1.28 -9.83 5.63
N PHE A 29 -1.45 -8.50 5.65
CA PHE A 29 -2.13 -7.80 4.56
C PHE A 29 -1.26 -7.86 3.30
N ASP A 30 -1.91 -8.04 2.16
CA ASP A 30 -1.25 -7.99 0.87
C ASP A 30 -0.69 -6.58 0.63
N VAL A 31 0.64 -6.49 0.52
CA VAL A 31 1.37 -5.24 0.29
C VAL A 31 1.11 -4.69 -1.12
N ASN A 32 0.82 -5.57 -2.08
CA ASN A 32 0.53 -5.24 -3.46
C ASN A 32 -0.98 -5.08 -3.72
N ALA A 33 -1.79 -4.94 -2.67
CA ALA A 33 -3.20 -4.67 -2.81
C ALA A 33 -3.45 -3.39 -3.63
N ALA A 34 -4.23 -3.55 -4.71
CA ALA A 34 -4.64 -2.48 -5.59
C ALA A 34 -6.13 -2.15 -5.40
N ASP A 35 -6.51 -0.90 -5.67
CA ASP A 35 -7.91 -0.51 -5.76
C ASP A 35 -8.53 -0.85 -7.12
N GLU A 36 -9.81 -0.52 -7.30
CA GLU A 36 -10.56 -0.72 -8.56
C GLU A 36 -9.92 -0.02 -9.78
N THR A 37 -9.02 0.95 -9.55
CA THR A 37 -8.29 1.66 -10.60
C THR A 37 -6.92 1.05 -10.89
N GLY A 38 -6.54 -0.01 -10.17
CA GLY A 38 -5.23 -0.64 -10.25
C GLY A 38 -4.14 0.10 -9.46
N ALA A 39 -4.50 1.10 -8.65
CA ALA A 39 -3.52 1.85 -7.87
C ALA A 39 -3.20 1.12 -6.56
N THR A 40 -1.91 0.88 -6.31
CA THR A 40 -1.44 0.23 -5.08
C THR A 40 -1.25 1.21 -3.94
N ALA A 41 -1.15 0.71 -2.70
CA ALA A 41 -0.81 1.53 -1.53
C ALA A 41 0.48 2.35 -1.75
N LEU A 42 1.46 1.78 -2.46
CA LEU A 42 2.72 2.46 -2.78
C LEU A 42 2.46 3.66 -3.70
N MET A 43 1.68 3.48 -4.77
CA MET A 43 1.30 4.58 -5.67
C MET A 43 0.57 5.70 -4.94
N HIS A 44 -0.36 5.39 -4.03
CA HIS A 44 -1.07 6.40 -3.23
C HIS A 44 -0.11 7.16 -2.29
N SER A 45 0.79 6.46 -1.61
CA SER A 45 1.78 7.13 -0.73
C SER A 45 2.75 8.00 -1.53
N ALA A 46 3.20 7.54 -2.70
CA ALA A 46 4.12 8.28 -3.57
C ALA A 46 3.44 9.54 -4.15
N ASN A 47 2.21 9.42 -4.65
CA ASN A 47 1.46 10.53 -5.24
C ASN A 47 1.13 11.63 -4.21
N ASN A 48 0.94 11.27 -2.95
CA ASN A 48 0.70 12.23 -1.86
C ASN A 48 1.99 12.71 -1.16
N GLY A 49 3.17 12.22 -1.57
CA GLY A 49 4.46 12.60 -0.99
C GLY A 49 4.73 12.02 0.41
N HIS A 50 4.03 10.94 0.79
CA HIS A 50 4.17 10.29 2.09
C HIS A 50 5.34 9.29 2.10
N LEU A 51 6.56 9.83 2.12
CA LEU A 51 7.82 9.08 2.10
C LEU A 51 7.89 7.97 3.15
N GLU A 52 7.47 8.22 4.38
CA GLU A 52 7.54 7.23 5.46
C GLU A 52 6.60 6.03 5.24
N SER A 53 5.45 6.28 4.60
CA SER A 53 4.52 5.21 4.22
C SER A 53 5.05 4.43 3.02
N ALA A 54 5.63 5.13 2.03
CA ALA A 54 6.28 4.51 0.89
C ALA A 54 7.45 3.63 1.32
N GLN A 55 8.30 4.11 2.23
CA GLN A 55 9.39 3.32 2.82
C GLN A 55 8.88 2.09 3.55
N ALA A 56 7.84 2.22 4.38
CA ALA A 56 7.26 1.06 5.09
C ALA A 56 6.71 -0.01 4.14
N LEU A 57 6.14 0.41 3.00
CA LEU A 57 5.66 -0.49 1.96
C LEU A 57 6.83 -1.18 1.24
N LEU A 58 7.86 -0.43 0.84
CA LEU A 58 9.07 -0.98 0.21
C LEU A 58 9.83 -1.94 1.14
N GLU A 59 9.94 -1.62 2.43
CA GLU A 59 10.52 -2.49 3.46
C GLU A 59 9.77 -3.82 3.60
N ALA A 60 8.46 -3.81 3.35
CA ALA A 60 7.63 -5.01 3.38
C ALA A 60 7.59 -5.77 2.05
N GLY A 61 8.36 -5.33 1.04
CA GLY A 61 8.43 -5.97 -0.27
C GLY A 61 7.34 -5.52 -1.23
N ALA A 62 6.80 -4.30 -1.09
CA ALA A 62 5.93 -3.73 -2.11
C ALA A 62 6.66 -3.67 -3.45
N ASP A 63 6.06 -4.22 -4.50
CA ASP A 63 6.61 -4.12 -5.84
C ASP A 63 6.42 -2.70 -6.37
N ALA A 64 7.53 -1.97 -6.42
CA ALA A 64 7.59 -0.67 -7.10
C ALA A 64 7.39 -0.80 -8.61
N GLU A 65 7.57 -2.02 -9.14
CA GLU A 65 7.46 -2.36 -10.55
C GLU A 65 6.23 -3.22 -10.87
N ASP A 66 5.15 -3.17 -10.08
CA ASP A 66 3.85 -3.69 -10.55
C ASP A 66 3.28 -2.77 -11.63
N ARG A 67 4.00 -2.80 -12.75
CA ARG A 67 3.59 -2.36 -14.05
C ARG A 67 2.51 -3.35 -14.45
N ALA A 68 1.26 -2.96 -14.29
CA ALA A 68 0.14 -3.51 -15.04
C ALA A 68 0.37 -3.31 -16.55
N ILE A 69 1.35 -4.02 -17.11
CA ILE A 69 1.55 -4.27 -18.54
C ILE A 69 1.97 -5.73 -18.68
N GLY A 70 0.98 -6.61 -18.61
CA GLY A 70 1.02 -7.99 -19.07
C GLY A 70 -0.31 -8.33 -19.72
#